data_AF-A0A3B9IUJ8-F1
#
_entry.id   AF-A0A3B9IUJ8-F1
#
_cell.length_a   1.000
_cell.length_b   1.000
_cell.length_c   1.000
_cell.angle_alpha   90.00
_cell.angle_beta   90.00
_cell.angle_gamma   90.00
#
_symmetry.space_group_name_H-M   'P 1'
#
loop_
_entity.id
_entity.type
_entity.pdbx_description
1 polymer ?
#
loop_
_entity_poly.entity_id
_entity_poly.type
_entity_poly.pdbx_seq_one_letter_code
_entity_poly.pdbx_strand_id
1 'polypeptide(L)'
;IVRRFMAGAAAQGLAGFTRARFALRTDNDLAQLALIRAGAGIGFCQLAVARRSPELVRILPEVNGLVLDTWVAMHENLRRAPRCRVVFDALVAGLRRHVAAGEPG
;
A
#
# COMPACT_ATOMS: atom_id res chain seq x y z
N ILE A 1 14.26 0.43 -1.53
CA ILE A 1 13.01 0.28 -0.75
C ILE A 1 13.27 -0.22 0.68
N VAL A 2 13.95 -1.35 0.90
CA VAL A 2 14.22 -1.89 2.26
C VAL A 2 14.99 -0.94 3.20
N ARG A 3 15.92 -0.10 2.71
CA ARG A 3 16.69 0.83 3.57
C ARG A 3 15.85 1.98 4.14
N ARG A 4 14.81 2.43 3.40
CA ARG A 4 13.95 3.57 3.80
C ARG A 4 12.83 3.13 4.75
N PHE A 5 12.35 1.88 4.63
CA PHE A 5 11.41 1.29 5.57
C PHE A 5 12.00 1.16 6.99
N MET A 6 13.25 0.67 7.12
CA MET A 6 13.88 0.48 8.43
C MET A 6 14.13 1.81 9.17
N ALA A 7 14.44 2.89 8.43
CA ALA A 7 14.60 4.22 9.01
C ALA A 7 13.25 4.79 9.52
N GLY A 8 12.16 4.58 8.77
CA GLY A 8 10.81 4.94 9.22
C GLY A 8 10.31 4.06 10.38
N ALA A 9 10.69 2.79 10.40
CA ALA A 9 10.35 1.84 11.46
C ALA A 9 11.02 2.23 12.80
N ALA A 10 12.28 2.65 12.78
CA ALA A 10 12.99 3.14 13.97
C ALA A 10 12.28 4.36 14.59
N ALA A 11 11.76 5.28 13.77
CA ALA A 11 10.99 6.43 14.23
C ALA A 11 9.61 6.07 14.83
N GLN A 12 9.11 4.85 14.58
CA GLN A 12 7.87 4.31 15.13
C GLN A 12 8.11 3.27 16.25
N GLY A 13 9.28 3.30 16.90
CA GLY A 13 9.59 2.40 18.03
C GLY A 13 9.95 0.96 17.61
N LEU A 14 10.07 0.66 16.32
CA LEU A 14 10.44 -0.66 15.80
C LEU A 14 11.97 -0.83 15.72
N ALA A 15 12.75 -0.13 16.55
CA ALA A 15 14.22 -0.21 16.58
C ALA A 15 14.75 -1.64 16.84
N GLY A 16 13.92 -2.51 17.41
CA GLY A 16 14.21 -3.94 17.58
C GLY A 16 14.06 -4.78 16.32
N PHE A 17 13.45 -4.30 15.23
CA PHE A 17 13.36 -5.05 13.98
C PHE A 17 14.68 -4.90 13.22
N THR A 18 15.49 -5.96 13.17
CA THR A 18 16.68 -6.04 12.32
C THR A 18 16.39 -6.98 11.15
N ARG A 19 17.17 -6.88 10.06
CA ARG A 19 16.99 -7.78 8.90
C ARG A 19 17.05 -9.27 9.26
N ALA A 20 17.81 -9.62 10.30
CA ALA A 20 17.96 -10.99 10.79
C ALA A 20 16.70 -11.52 11.49
N ARG A 21 15.78 -10.65 11.91
CA ARG A 21 14.53 -11.04 12.58
C ARG A 21 13.38 -11.36 11.62
N PHE A 22 13.59 -11.24 10.31
CA PHE A 22 12.59 -11.58 9.31
C PHE A 22 12.90 -12.94 8.69
N ALA A 23 12.01 -13.92 8.90
CA ALA A 23 12.11 -15.24 8.28
C ALA A 23 11.94 -15.19 6.75
N LEU A 24 11.10 -14.28 6.26
CA LEU A 24 10.82 -14.07 4.84
C LEU A 24 10.89 -12.59 4.48
N ARG A 25 11.43 -12.27 3.30
CA ARG A 25 11.56 -10.91 2.77
C ARG A 25 11.40 -10.92 1.26
N THR A 26 10.70 -9.92 0.73
CA THR A 26 10.56 -9.67 -0.70
C THR A 26 10.38 -8.17 -0.92
N ASP A 27 10.77 -7.69 -2.10
CA ASP A 27 10.50 -6.34 -2.60
C ASP A 27 9.32 -6.31 -3.59
N ASN A 28 8.63 -7.44 -3.76
CA ASN A 28 7.42 -7.55 -4.55
C ASN A 28 6.19 -7.52 -3.64
N ASP A 29 5.37 -6.48 -3.77
CA ASP A 29 4.19 -6.26 -2.94
C ASP A 29 3.14 -7.38 -3.09
N LEU A 30 3.01 -7.97 -4.28
CA LEU A 30 2.08 -9.08 -4.51
C LEU A 30 2.56 -10.36 -3.82
N ALA A 31 3.86 -10.64 -3.87
CA ALA A 31 4.44 -11.77 -3.15
C ALA A 31 4.31 -11.57 -1.63
N GLN A 32 4.53 -10.35 -1.13
CA GLN A 32 4.33 -10.01 0.28
C GLN A 32 2.88 -10.25 0.71
N LEU A 33 1.90 -9.75 -0.05
CA LEU A 33 0.49 -9.96 0.26
C LEU A 33 0.10 -11.44 0.25
N ALA A 34 0.61 -12.21 -0.72
CA ALA A 34 0.37 -13.65 -0.80
C ALA A 34 0.95 -14.38 0.43
N LEU A 35 2.14 -14.01 0.90
CA LEU A 35 2.73 -14.57 2.12
C LEU A 35 1.88 -14.31 3.36
N ILE A 36 1.36 -13.09 3.50
CA ILE A 36 0.47 -12.74 4.63
C ILE A 36 -0.81 -13.59 4.56
N ARG A 37 -1.45 -13.69 3.39
CA ARG A 37 -2.68 -14.49 3.20
C ARG A 37 -2.45 -15.99 3.41
N ALA A 38 -1.26 -16.48 3.11
CA ALA A 38 -0.87 -17.87 3.36
C ALA A 38 -0.52 -18.15 4.84
N GLY A 39 -0.63 -17.15 5.73
CA GLY A 39 -0.34 -17.32 7.15
C GLY A 39 1.14 -17.36 7.49
N ALA A 40 2.02 -16.85 6.62
CA ALA A 40 3.47 -16.82 6.87
C ALA A 40 3.90 -15.82 7.97
N GLY A 41 2.93 -15.13 8.59
CA GLY A 41 3.13 -14.24 9.73
C GLY A 41 2.37 -12.92 9.59
N ILE A 42 2.81 -11.93 10.37
CA ILE A 42 2.30 -10.55 10.33
C ILE A 42 3.05 -9.77 9.26
N GLY A 43 2.34 -8.96 8.47
CA GLY A 43 2.95 -8.08 7.49
C GLY A 43 2.19 -6.79 7.27
N PHE A 44 2.84 -5.84 6.61
CA PHE A 44 2.25 -4.56 6.25
C PHE A 44 1.54 -4.65 4.90
N CYS A 45 0.40 -4.01 4.77
CA CYS A 45 -0.29 -3.85 3.49
C CYS A 45 -1.19 -2.62 3.52
N GLN A 46 -1.54 -2.07 2.35
CA GLN A 46 -2.44 -0.93 2.25
C GLN A 46 -3.86 -1.34 2.69
N LEU A 47 -4.51 -0.52 3.51
CA LEU A 47 -5.81 -0.83 4.11
C LEU A 47 -6.89 -1.14 3.06
N ALA A 48 -6.95 -0.36 1.98
CA ALA A 48 -7.88 -0.59 0.87
C ALA A 48 -7.67 -1.94 0.15
N VAL A 49 -6.44 -2.47 0.15
CA VAL A 49 -6.11 -3.78 -0.42
C VAL A 49 -6.45 -4.89 0.57
N ALA A 50 -6.08 -4.72 1.84
CA ALA A 50 -6.34 -5.68 2.90
C ALA A 50 -7.84 -5.99 3.04
N ARG A 51 -8.69 -4.95 3.00
CA ARG A 51 -10.16 -5.03 3.10
C ARG A 51 -10.82 -5.93 2.06
N ARG A 52 -10.13 -6.27 0.95
CA ARG A 52 -10.62 -7.18 -0.09
C ARG A 52 -10.40 -8.66 0.25
N SER A 53 -9.73 -8.95 1.36
CA SER A 53 -9.41 -10.31 1.81
C SER A 53 -9.94 -10.50 3.23
N PRO A 54 -11.12 -11.11 3.39
CA PRO A 54 -11.77 -11.31 4.69
C PRO A 54 -10.93 -12.11 5.70
N GLU A 55 -9.98 -12.90 5.21
CA GLU A 55 -9.03 -13.67 6.01
C GLU A 55 -7.97 -12.82 6.73
N LEU A 56 -7.82 -11.54 6.34
CA LEU A 56 -6.85 -10.63 6.95
C LEU A 56 -7.50 -9.80 8.07
N VAL A 57 -6.83 -9.74 9.21
CA VAL A 57 -7.25 -8.96 10.37
C VAL A 57 -6.23 -7.84 10.65
N ARG A 58 -6.73 -6.63 10.87
CA ARG A 58 -5.89 -5.49 11.30
C ARG A 58 -5.64 -5.59 12.80
N ILE A 59 -4.38 -5.77 13.18
CA ILE A 59 -3.97 -6.00 14.58
C ILE A 59 -3.33 -4.81 15.30
N LEU A 60 -3.03 -3.72 14.57
CA LEU A 60 -2.48 -2.47 15.11
C LEU A 60 -3.31 -1.27 14.59
N PRO A 61 -4.56 -1.10 15.07
CA PRO A 61 -5.44 -0.04 14.61
C PRO A 61 -5.00 1.37 15.01
N GLU A 62 -4.30 1.51 16.13
CA GLU A 62 -3.80 2.76 16.69
C GLU A 62 -2.51 3.27 15.99
N VAL A 63 -1.81 2.40 15.27
CA VAL A 63 -0.62 2.79 14.52
C VAL A 63 -1.07 3.46 13.23
N ASN A 64 -0.83 4.77 13.14
CA ASN A 64 -1.02 5.53 11.92
C ASN A 64 -0.03 5.06 10.86
N GLY A 65 -0.56 4.42 9.81
CA GLY A 65 0.24 3.93 8.71
C GLY A 65 0.93 5.05 7.93
N LEU A 66 1.87 4.66 7.08
CA LEU A 66 2.50 5.60 6.16
C LEU A 66 1.45 6.12 5.16
N VAL A 67 1.27 7.44 5.09
CA VAL A 67 0.48 8.07 4.04
C VAL A 67 1.30 8.06 2.75
N LEU A 68 0.74 7.46 1.71
CA LEU A 68 1.34 7.39 0.39
C LEU A 68 0.57 8.31 -0.56
N ASP A 69 1.19 9.45 -0.87
CA ASP A 69 0.66 10.34 -1.89
C ASP A 69 0.56 9.60 -3.23
N THR A 70 -0.57 9.79 -3.92
CA THR A 70 -0.88 9.10 -5.18
C THR A 70 -1.20 10.14 -6.25
N TRP A 71 -0.52 10.04 -7.40
CA TRP A 71 -0.73 10.94 -8.53
C TRP A 71 -1.08 10.16 -9.79
N VAL A 72 -1.95 10.76 -10.62
CA VAL A 72 -2.24 10.28 -11.96
C VAL A 72 -1.52 11.18 -12.94
N ALA A 73 -0.60 10.61 -13.72
CA ALA A 73 0.24 11.35 -14.67
C ALA A 73 -0.12 10.99 -16.12
N MET A 74 -0.29 12.01 -16.97
CA MET A 74 -0.52 11.87 -18.40
C MET A 74 0.56 12.65 -19.15
N HIS A 75 1.10 12.06 -20.22
CA HIS A 75 1.97 12.81 -21.12
C HIS A 75 1.21 14.00 -21.72
N GLU A 76 1.80 15.19 -21.70
CA GLU A 76 1.12 16.45 -22.08
C GLU A 76 0.45 16.39 -23.45
N ASN A 77 1.13 15.83 -24.46
CA ASN A 77 0.59 15.63 -25.81
C ASN A 77 -0.73 14.84 -25.85
N LEU A 78 -1.00 13.97 -24.87
CA LEU A 78 -2.23 13.19 -24.80
C LEU A 78 -3.39 13.93 -24.13
N ARG A 79 -3.12 15.06 -23.45
CA ARG A 79 -4.12 15.82 -22.69
C ARG A 79 -5.26 16.35 -23.55
N ARG A 80 -4.99 16.62 -24.82
CA ARG A 80 -5.98 17.12 -25.79
C ARG A 80 -6.72 16.00 -26.51
N ALA A 81 -6.29 14.75 -26.41
CA ALA A 81 -6.97 13.63 -27.05
C ALA A 81 -8.22 13.23 -26.25
N PRO A 82 -9.45 13.34 -26.80
CA PRO A 82 -10.68 13.10 -26.03
C PRO A 82 -10.74 11.70 -25.41
N ARG A 83 -10.30 10.68 -26.15
CA ARG A 83 -10.21 9.29 -25.67
C ARG A 83 -9.32 9.13 -24.44
N CYS A 84 -8.18 9.84 -24.39
CA CYS A 84 -7.26 9.77 -23.26
C CYS A 84 -7.85 10.47 -22.05
N ARG A 85 -8.52 11.62 -22.26
CA ARG A 85 -9.20 12.34 -21.19
C ARG A 85 -10.29 11.51 -20.53
N VAL A 86 -11.15 10.85 -21.31
CA VAL A 86 -12.22 9.98 -20.79
C VAL A 86 -11.65 8.86 -19.91
N VAL A 87 -10.60 8.17 -20.36
CA VAL A 87 -9.97 7.08 -19.58
C VAL A 87 -9.37 7.61 -18.27
N PHE A 88 -8.70 8.75 -18.32
CA PHE A 88 -8.05 9.32 -17.14
C PHE A 88 -9.05 9.90 -16.13
N ASP A 89 -10.14 10.51 -16.60
CA ASP A 89 -11.22 10.98 -15.73
C ASP A 89 -11.86 9.78 -15.00
N ALA A 90 -12.08 8.66 -15.71
CA ALA A 90 -12.56 7.42 -15.10
C ALA A 90 -11.56 6.81 -14.10
N LEU A 91 -10.26 6.82 -14.45
CA LEU A 91 -9.19 6.34 -13.57
C LEU A 91 -9.11 7.17 -12.28
N VAL A 92 -9.15 8.50 -12.37
CA VAL A 92 -9.14 9.40 -11.21
C VAL A 92 -10.37 9.16 -10.34
N ALA A 93 -11.55 9.03 -10.94
CA ALA A 93 -12.77 8.73 -10.19
C ALA A 93 -12.68 7.37 -9.46
N GLY A 94 -12.13 6.35 -10.13
CA GLY A 94 -11.90 5.04 -9.54
C GLY A 94 -10.88 5.06 -8.39
N LEU A 95 -9.76 5.75 -8.58
CA LEU A 95 -8.70 5.88 -7.57
C LEU A 95 -9.19 6.65 -6.33
N ARG A 96 -9.98 7.72 -6.50
CA ARG A 96 -10.60 8.42 -5.36
C ARG A 96 -11.49 7.48 -4.54
N ARG A 97 -12.34 6.68 -5.18
CA ARG A 97 -13.15 5.66 -4.49
C ARG A 97 -12.28 4.61 -3.80
N HIS A 98 -11.19 4.18 -4.44
CA HIS A 98 -10.26 3.22 -3.85
C HIS A 98 -9.57 3.75 -2.59
N VAL A 99 -9.12 5.01 -2.62
CA VAL A 99 -8.48 5.66 -1.46
C VAL A 99 -9.47 5.85 -0.33
N ALA A 100 -10.68 6.32 -0.60
CA ALA A 100 -11.74 6.45 0.41
C ALA A 100 -12.10 5.09 1.03
N ALA A 101 -12.14 4.03 0.23
CA ALA A 101 -12.32 2.66 0.72
C ALA A 101 -11.16 2.14 1.58
N GLY A 102 -10.05 2.89 1.69
CA GLY A 102 -8.92 2.63 2.57
C GLY A 102 -8.85 3.54 3.79
N GLU A 103 -9.75 4.53 3.95
CA GLU A 103 -9.75 5.38 5.13
C GLU A 103 -10.23 4.59 6.36
N PRO A 104 -9.52 4.67 7.50
CA PRO A 104 -10.01 4.09 8.74
C PRO A 104 -11.32 4.80 9.13
N GLY A 105 -12.37 4.02 9.34
CA GLY A 105 -13.60 4.50 9.98
C GLY A 105 -13.43 4.54 11.49
#